data_AF-A0A6G0W2X5-F1
#
_entry.id   AF-A0A6G0W2X5-F1
#
_cell.length_a   1.000
_cell.length_b   1.000
_cell.length_c   1.000
_cell.angle_alpha   90.00
_cell.angle_beta   90.00
_cell.angle_gamma   90.00
#
_symmetry.space_group_name_H-M   'P 1'
#
loop_
_entity.id
_entity.type
_entity.pdbx_description
1 polymer ?
#
loop_
_entity_poly.entity_id
_entity_poly.type
_entity_poly.pdbx_seq_one_letter_code
_entity_poly.pdbx_strand_id
1 'polypeptide(L)'
;GYILPDGEFVGKNILIELIKINNGNDYRIAHQLGEHHLLVEGTSRMNVKIAAQVFSNSVAKAISFAGENGYFSTYKNAVNIKILNLLNKVISK
;
A
#
# COMPACT_ATOMS: atom_id res chain seq x y z
N GLY A 1 0.48 -7.46 -10.49
CA GLY A 1 -0.80 -6.91 -10.00
C GLY A 1 -1.69 -8.04 -9.58
N TYR A 2 -2.75 -7.76 -8.84
CA TYR A 2 -3.71 -8.76 -8.35
C TYR A 2 -5.12 -8.37 -8.83
N ILE A 3 -5.90 -9.33 -9.31
CA ILE A 3 -7.29 -9.10 -9.69
C ILE A 3 -8.17 -9.53 -8.51
N LEU A 4 -8.97 -8.59 -8.00
CA LEU A 4 -9.92 -8.86 -6.93
C LEU A 4 -11.08 -9.74 -7.46
N PRO A 5 -11.81 -10.46 -6.59
CA PRO A 5 -12.91 -11.33 -7.00
C PRO A 5 -14.06 -10.62 -7.74
N ASP A 6 -14.14 -9.29 -7.63
CA ASP A 6 -15.09 -8.43 -8.35
C ASP A 6 -14.58 -7.95 -9.72
N GLY A 7 -13.39 -8.38 -10.13
CA GLY A 7 -12.75 -8.01 -11.40
C GLY A 7 -11.91 -6.74 -11.33
N GLU A 8 -11.82 -6.05 -10.19
CA GLU A 8 -11.00 -4.85 -10.06
C GLU A 8 -9.50 -5.20 -10.02
N PHE A 9 -8.71 -4.54 -10.86
CA PHE A 9 -7.25 -4.70 -10.89
C PHE A 9 -6.56 -3.82 -9.84
N VAL A 10 -5.83 -4.45 -8.94
CA VAL A 10 -4.96 -3.79 -7.96
C VAL A 10 -3.51 -3.89 -8.41
N GLY A 11 -2.96 -2.74 -8.78
CA GLY A 11 -1.56 -2.56 -9.15
C GLY A 11 -0.73 -1.89 -8.05
N LYS A 12 0.56 -1.72 -8.32
CA LYS A 12 1.47 -0.96 -7.44
C LYS A 12 1.16 0.53 -7.35
N ASN A 13 0.29 1.06 -8.21
CA ASN A 13 0.04 2.49 -8.34
C ASN A 13 -0.51 3.11 -7.04
N ILE A 14 -1.34 2.39 -6.29
CA ILE A 14 -1.83 2.86 -4.99
C ILE A 14 -0.70 3.11 -3.99
N LEU A 15 0.31 2.23 -3.98
CA LEU A 15 1.48 2.37 -3.13
C LEU A 15 2.40 3.50 -3.63
N ILE A 16 2.47 3.71 -4.94
CA ILE A 16 3.19 4.84 -5.54
C ILE A 16 2.54 6.17 -5.12
N GLU A 17 1.21 6.28 -5.19
CA GLU A 17 0.49 7.48 -4.74
C GLU A 17 0.70 7.71 -3.23
N LEU A 18 0.65 6.65 -2.42
CA LEU A 18 0.89 6.76 -0.98
C LEU A 18 2.31 7.26 -0.65
N ILE A 19 3.32 6.81 -1.40
CA ILE A 19 4.70 7.32 -1.27
C ILE A 19 4.78 8.80 -1.70
N LYS A 20 4.09 9.19 -2.78
CA LYS A 20 4.06 10.58 -3.23
C LYS A 20 3.41 11.51 -2.20
N ILE A 21 2.33 11.09 -1.55
CA ILE A 21 1.67 11.86 -0.48
C ILE A 21 2.63 12.14 0.70
N ASN A 22 3.53 11.19 0.99
CA ASN A 22 4.54 11.35 2.04
C ASN A 22 5.73 12.22 1.63
N ASN A 23 5.96 12.45 0.34
CA ASN A 23 7.08 13.24 -0.14
C ASN A 23 6.78 14.75 0.03
N GLY A 24 7.62 15.43 0.82
CA GLY A 24 7.51 16.88 1.07
C GLY A 24 6.81 17.28 2.37
N ASN A 25 6.35 16.32 3.18
CA ASN A 25 5.73 16.58 4.49
C ASN A 25 6.53 15.91 5.62
N ASP A 26 6.75 16.63 6.72
CA ASP A 26 7.36 16.08 7.94
C ASP A 26 6.44 15.04 8.62
N TYR A 27 5.13 15.22 8.49
CA TYR A 27 4.12 14.26 8.93
C TYR A 27 3.79 13.26 7.81
N ARG A 28 4.39 12.07 7.87
CA ARG A 28 4.19 11.00 6.89
C ARG A 28 3.14 10.01 7.36
N ILE A 29 2.06 9.88 6.59
CA ILE A 29 0.96 8.94 6.84
C ILE A 29 1.47 7.48 6.76
N ALA A 30 2.39 7.20 5.84
CA ALA A 30 3.05 5.89 5.71
C ALA A 30 4.57 5.98 5.80
N HIS A 31 5.10 6.41 6.95
CA HIS A 31 6.54 6.58 7.20
C HIS A 31 7.40 5.32 6.93
N GLN A 32 6.80 4.13 6.99
CA GLN A 32 7.48 2.86 6.75
C GLN A 32 7.67 2.55 5.26
N LEU A 33 6.91 3.17 4.36
CA LEU A 33 6.98 2.92 2.92
C LEU A 33 7.91 3.92 2.22
N GLY A 34 8.67 3.40 1.28
CA GLY A 34 9.54 4.17 0.40
C GLY A 34 9.82 3.41 -0.90
N GLU A 35 10.51 4.03 -1.85
CA GLU A 35 10.69 3.47 -3.20
C GLU A 35 11.32 2.07 -3.22
N HIS A 36 12.26 1.80 -2.30
CA HIS A 36 12.91 0.49 -2.13
C HIS A 36 11.95 -0.66 -1.76
N HIS A 37 10.74 -0.35 -1.29
CA HIS A 37 9.70 -1.34 -1.04
C HIS A 37 8.95 -1.74 -2.32
N LEU A 38 8.97 -0.89 -3.35
CA LEU A 38 8.32 -1.14 -4.64
C LEU A 38 9.29 -1.64 -5.71
N LEU A 39 10.52 -1.16 -5.67
CA LEU A 39 11.60 -1.51 -6.58
C LEU A 39 12.58 -2.46 -5.87
N VAL A 40 12.14 -3.71 -5.70
CA VAL A 40 12.97 -4.76 -5.09
C VAL A 40 13.89 -5.41 -6.13
N GLU A 41 15.20 -5.17 -5.97
CA GLU A 41 16.26 -5.67 -6.84
C GLU A 41 17.14 -6.72 -6.15
N GLY A 42 17.72 -7.63 -6.95
CA GLY A 42 18.71 -8.60 -6.48
C GLY A 42 18.27 -9.42 -5.26
N THR A 43 19.12 -9.47 -4.25
CA THR A 43 18.93 -10.23 -3.00
C THR A 43 17.78 -9.69 -2.15
N SER A 44 17.38 -8.42 -2.31
CA SER A 44 16.27 -7.80 -1.59
C SER A 44 14.91 -8.44 -1.91
N ARG A 45 14.79 -9.15 -3.05
CA ARG A 45 13.58 -9.92 -3.40
C ARG A 45 13.27 -11.04 -2.41
N MET A 46 14.28 -11.57 -1.74
CA MET A 46 14.12 -12.62 -0.71
C MET A 46 13.94 -12.03 0.69
N ASN A 47 13.96 -10.71 0.83
CA ASN A 47 13.85 -10.07 2.14
C ASN A 47 12.38 -10.00 2.58
N VAL A 48 11.97 -11.00 3.36
CA VAL A 48 10.62 -11.13 3.92
C VAL A 48 10.23 -9.90 4.76
N LYS A 49 11.21 -9.22 5.39
CA LYS A 49 10.94 -8.03 6.19
C LYS A 49 10.39 -6.89 5.33
N ILE A 50 10.93 -6.68 4.13
CA ILE A 50 10.46 -5.64 3.20
C ILE A 50 9.03 -5.93 2.76
N ALA A 51 8.74 -7.19 2.42
CA ALA A 51 7.38 -7.61 2.06
C ALA A 51 6.39 -7.44 3.22
N ALA A 52 6.79 -7.81 4.44
CA ALA A 52 5.96 -7.66 5.64
C ALA A 52 5.67 -6.18 5.96
N GLN A 53 6.63 -5.28 5.72
CA GLN A 53 6.42 -3.85 5.89
C GLN A 53 5.41 -3.28 4.89
N VAL A 54 5.49 -3.68 3.61
CA VAL A 54 4.50 -3.32 2.57
C VAL A 54 3.10 -3.76 2.95
N PHE A 55 2.97 -4.96 3.50
CA PHE A 55 1.69 -5.55 3.82
C PHE A 55 1.22 -5.27 5.25
N SER A 56 1.94 -4.45 6.02
CA SER A 56 1.64 -4.17 7.43
C SER A 56 0.29 -3.46 7.65
N ASN A 57 -0.31 -3.69 8.82
CA ASN A 57 -1.52 -3.00 9.25
C ASN A 57 -1.36 -1.46 9.25
N SER A 58 -0.16 -0.94 9.50
CA SER A 58 0.11 0.50 9.48
C SER A 58 -0.05 1.08 8.08
N VAL A 59 0.50 0.41 7.06
CA VAL A 59 0.32 0.79 5.65
C VAL A 59 -1.15 0.69 5.26
N ALA A 60 -1.81 -0.38 5.69
CA ALA A 60 -3.21 -0.62 5.40
C ALA A 60 -4.11 0.51 5.97
N LYS A 61 -3.87 0.93 7.22
CA LYS A 61 -4.52 2.10 7.84
C LYS A 61 -4.19 3.39 7.12
N ALA A 62 -2.94 3.58 6.70
CA ALA A 62 -2.52 4.76 5.93
C ALA A 62 -3.27 4.86 4.60
N ILE A 63 -3.45 3.74 3.89
CA ILE A 63 -4.26 3.66 2.66
C ILE A 63 -5.72 4.02 2.96
N SER A 64 -6.29 3.49 4.04
CA SER A 64 -7.68 3.77 4.40
C SER A 64 -7.89 5.25 4.72
N PHE A 65 -7.02 5.82 5.57
CA PHE A 65 -7.02 7.24 5.90
C PHE A 65 -6.80 8.12 4.66
N ALA A 66 -5.87 7.74 3.79
CA ALA A 66 -5.60 8.47 2.55
C ALA A 66 -6.82 8.48 1.61
N GLY A 67 -7.55 7.37 1.53
CA GLY A 67 -8.80 7.28 0.81
C GLY A 67 -9.91 8.14 1.41
N GLU A 68 -10.18 7.99 2.71
CA GLU A 68 -11.25 8.72 3.40
C GLU A 68 -11.11 10.24 3.30
N ASN A 69 -9.88 10.75 3.32
CA ASN A 69 -9.60 12.18 3.21
C ASN A 69 -9.42 12.66 1.75
N GLY A 70 -9.64 11.79 0.75
CA GLY A 70 -9.59 12.16 -0.66
C GLY A 70 -8.19 12.48 -1.18
N TYR A 71 -7.13 11.96 -0.55
CA TYR A 71 -5.75 12.18 -0.97
C TYR A 71 -5.36 11.35 -2.20
N PHE A 72 -6.09 10.26 -2.50
CA PHE A 72 -5.88 9.50 -3.73
C PHE A 72 -6.60 10.14 -4.91
N SER A 73 -5.87 10.34 -6.00
CA SER A 73 -6.42 10.92 -7.23
C SER A 73 -7.05 9.87 -8.14
N THR A 74 -6.59 8.62 -8.07
CA THR A 74 -6.96 7.58 -9.04
C THR A 74 -7.90 6.51 -8.46
N TYR A 75 -7.93 6.33 -7.14
CA TYR A 75 -8.64 5.22 -6.49
C TYR A 75 -9.84 5.68 -5.68
N LYS A 76 -11.02 5.10 -5.97
CA LYS A 76 -12.24 5.28 -5.16
C LYS A 76 -12.11 4.56 -3.81
N ASN A 77 -12.70 5.13 -2.77
CA ASN A 77 -12.65 4.64 -1.37
C ASN A 77 -12.99 3.14 -1.21
N ALA A 78 -13.87 2.60 -2.06
CA ALA A 78 -14.24 1.19 -2.02
C ALA A 78 -13.07 0.24 -2.34
N VAL A 79 -12.15 0.60 -3.23
CA VAL A 79 -10.97 -0.22 -3.59
C VAL A 79 -9.97 -0.24 -2.44
N ASN A 80 -9.82 0.88 -1.73
CA ASN A 80 -8.89 1.03 -0.61
C ASN A 80 -9.22 0.10 0.56
N ILE A 81 -10.51 -0.02 0.90
CA ILE A 81 -11.00 -0.93 1.95
C ILE A 81 -10.81 -2.40 1.55
N LYS A 82 -10.97 -2.73 0.27
CA LYS A 82 -10.72 -4.10 -0.22
C LYS A 82 -9.24 -4.47 -0.13
N ILE A 83 -8.36 -3.53 -0.48
CA ILE A 83 -6.91 -3.70 -0.36
C ILE A 83 -6.53 -3.87 1.12
N LEU A 84 -7.03 -3.03 2.02
CA LEU A 84 -6.87 -3.18 3.48
C LEU A 84 -7.22 -4.60 3.94
N ASN A 85 -8.40 -5.10 3.56
CA ASN A 85 -8.87 -6.42 3.96
C ASN A 85 -8.00 -7.55 3.37
N LEU A 86 -7.50 -7.38 2.14
CA LEU A 86 -6.60 -8.34 1.50
C LEU A 86 -5.25 -8.39 2.23
N LEU A 87 -4.71 -7.24 2.60
CA LEU A 87 -3.46 -7.13 3.37
C LEU A 87 -3.58 -7.81 4.74
N ASN A 88 -4.66 -7.51 5.47
CA ASN A 88 -4.93 -8.11 6.79
C ASN A 88 -5.08 -9.65 6.69
N LYS A 89 -5.69 -10.16 5.62
CA LYS A 89 -5.86 -11.60 5.38
C LYS A 89 -4.54 -12.31 5.06
N VAL A 90 -3.58 -11.62 4.42
CA VAL A 90 -2.25 -12.18 4.11
C VAL A 90 -1.39 -12.30 5.37
N ILE A 91 -1.54 -11.39 6.34
CA ILE A 91 -0.79 -11.45 7.61
C ILE A 91 -1.39 -12.46 8.60
N SER A 92 -2.70 -12.74 8.52
CA SER A 92 -3.42 -13.61 9.48
C SER A 92 -3.29 -15.12 9.20
N LYS A 93 -2.35 -15.55 8.36
CA LYS A 93 -2.03 -16.97 8.10
C LYS A 93 -0.63 -17.29 8.57
#